data_AF-A0A2J9PM70-F1
#
_entry.id   AF-A0A2J9PM70-F1
#
_cell.length_a   1.000
_cell.length_b   1.000
_cell.length_c   1.000
_cell.angle_alpha   90.00
_cell.angle_beta   90.00
_cell.angle_gamma   90.00
#
_symmetry.space_group_name_H-M   'P 1'
#
loop_
_entity.id
_entity.type
_entity.pdbx_description
1 polymer ?
#
loop_
_entity_poly.entity_id
_entity_poly.type
_entity_poly.pdbx_seq_one_letter_code
_entity_poly.pdbx_strand_id
1 'polypeptide(L)'
;MAENVLRDRILEIYKSDDGINEKIAELKPAFPDGEIIDDVEKLYDEGKLELRSDDDSGKKAFLDRPEGSQEITYFYPEKLKYKG
;
A
#
# COMPACT_ATOMS: atom_id res chain seq x y z
N MET A 1 -5.10 -15.34 -12.22
CA MET A 1 -5.66 -14.27 -13.08
C MET A 1 -6.16 -13.06 -12.29
N ALA A 2 -6.52 -13.18 -11.00
CA ALA A 2 -6.99 -12.05 -10.17
C ALA A 2 -5.87 -11.19 -9.55
N GLU A 3 -4.72 -11.78 -9.17
CA GLU A 3 -3.58 -11.07 -8.56
C GLU A 3 -3.08 -9.87 -9.39
N ASN A 4 -3.13 -9.94 -10.72
CA ASN A 4 -2.70 -8.82 -11.55
C ASN A 4 -3.69 -7.64 -11.50
N VAL A 5 -4.98 -7.88 -11.27
CA VAL A 5 -6.01 -6.82 -11.34
C VAL A 5 -5.95 -5.92 -10.11
N LEU A 6 -5.80 -6.51 -8.91
CA LEU A 6 -5.67 -5.73 -7.67
C LEU A 6 -4.41 -4.88 -7.71
N ARG A 7 -3.29 -5.51 -8.01
CA ARG A 7 -1.99 -4.86 -8.12
C ARG A 7 -1.96 -3.73 -9.15
N ASP A 8 -2.51 -3.94 -10.34
CA ASP A 8 -2.57 -2.90 -11.38
C ASP A 8 -3.40 -1.70 -10.91
N ARG A 9 -4.56 -1.93 -10.25
CA ARG A 9 -5.39 -0.87 -9.67
C ARG A 9 -4.66 -0.08 -8.59
N ILE A 10 -4.00 -0.79 -7.66
CA ILE A 10 -3.18 -0.16 -6.61
C ILE A 10 -2.12 0.73 -7.26
N LEU A 11 -1.43 0.22 -8.28
CA LEU A 11 -0.40 0.96 -8.99
C LEU A 11 -0.95 2.21 -9.70
N GLU A 12 -2.13 2.11 -10.32
CA GLU A 12 -2.83 3.26 -10.92
C GLU A 12 -3.19 4.34 -9.89
N ILE A 13 -3.66 3.92 -8.71
CA ILE A 13 -3.94 4.85 -7.59
C ILE A 13 -2.67 5.61 -7.21
N TYR A 14 -1.56 4.92 -7.01
CA TYR A 14 -0.29 5.56 -6.65
C TYR A 14 0.28 6.43 -7.77
N LYS A 15 0.10 6.05 -9.04
CA LYS A 15 0.48 6.88 -10.19
C LYS A 15 -0.33 8.17 -10.30
N SER A 16 -1.59 8.14 -9.87
CA SER A 16 -2.45 9.32 -9.82
C SER A 16 -2.00 10.32 -8.75
N ASP A 17 -1.27 9.87 -7.72
CA ASP A 17 -0.82 10.61 -6.53
C ASP A 17 -1.89 11.38 -5.74
N ASP A 18 -3.17 11.16 -6.07
CA ASP A 18 -4.32 11.94 -5.62
C ASP A 18 -5.33 11.03 -4.91
N GLY A 19 -5.80 11.44 -3.74
CA GLY A 19 -6.82 10.71 -2.97
C GLY A 19 -6.43 9.27 -2.63
N ILE A 20 -5.15 8.97 -2.41
CA ILE A 20 -4.65 7.59 -2.23
C ILE A 20 -5.43 6.84 -1.15
N ASN A 21 -5.63 7.44 0.03
CA ASN A 21 -6.32 6.78 1.13
C ASN A 21 -7.78 6.43 0.79
N GLU A 22 -8.49 7.36 0.15
CA GLU A 22 -9.89 7.17 -0.29
C GLU A 22 -9.99 6.07 -1.36
N LYS A 23 -9.15 6.13 -2.40
CA LYS A 23 -9.14 5.16 -3.49
C LYS A 23 -8.72 3.76 -3.03
N ILE A 24 -7.79 3.66 -2.07
CA ILE A 24 -7.42 2.38 -1.46
C ILE A 24 -8.57 1.84 -0.60
N ALA A 25 -9.27 2.70 0.15
CA ALA A 25 -10.47 2.31 0.90
C ALA A 25 -11.60 1.80 -0.01
N GLU A 26 -11.74 2.33 -1.22
CA GLU A 26 -12.70 1.86 -2.23
C GLU A 26 -12.41 0.43 -2.74
N LEU A 27 -11.21 -0.11 -2.52
CA LEU A 27 -10.88 -1.50 -2.90
C LEU A 27 -11.38 -2.51 -1.86
N LYS A 28 -11.57 -2.11 -0.61
CA LYS A 28 -11.97 -2.99 0.51
C LYS A 28 -13.28 -3.77 0.34
N PRO A 29 -14.32 -3.25 -0.37
CA PRO A 29 -15.52 -4.03 -0.64
C PRO A 29 -15.29 -5.21 -1.61
N ALA A 30 -14.23 -5.14 -2.42
CA ALA A 30 -13.92 -6.12 -3.46
C ALA A 30 -12.75 -7.04 -3.09
N PHE A 31 -11.84 -6.57 -2.23
CA PHE A 31 -10.61 -7.27 -1.86
C PHE A 31 -10.38 -7.23 -0.34
N PRO A 32 -9.90 -8.31 0.28
CA PRO A 32 -9.52 -8.31 1.69
C PRO A 32 -8.42 -7.29 1.98
N ASP A 33 -8.49 -6.61 3.13
CA ASP A 33 -7.45 -5.67 3.60
C ASP A 33 -6.04 -6.29 3.55
N GLY A 34 -5.92 -7.56 3.92
CA GLY A 34 -4.64 -8.28 3.88
C GLY A 34 -4.04 -8.40 2.48
N GLU A 35 -4.87 -8.62 1.44
CA GLU A 35 -4.39 -8.70 0.05
C GLU A 35 -3.97 -7.33 -0.49
N ILE A 36 -4.75 -6.29 -0.18
CA ILE A 36 -4.43 -4.90 -0.55
C ILE A 36 -3.07 -4.52 0.05
N ILE A 37 -2.88 -4.83 1.33
CA ILE A 37 -1.67 -4.45 2.06
C ILE A 37 -0.46 -5.25 1.59
N ASP A 38 -0.62 -6.56 1.34
CA ASP A 38 0.45 -7.40 0.78
C ASP A 38 0.92 -6.89 -0.59
N ASP A 39 0.00 -6.49 -1.47
CA ASP A 39 0.38 -5.90 -2.76
C ASP A 39 1.07 -4.54 -2.63
N VAL A 40 0.62 -3.68 -1.72
CA VAL A 40 1.30 -2.40 -1.44
C VAL A 40 2.71 -2.63 -0.86
N GLU A 41 2.85 -3.58 0.06
CA GLU A 41 4.14 -3.97 0.65
C GLU A 41 5.10 -4.50 -0.43
N LYS A 42 4.62 -5.39 -1.32
CA LYS A 42 5.41 -5.89 -2.46
C LYS A 42 5.84 -4.78 -3.40
N LEU A 43 4.94 -3.86 -3.76
CA LEU A 43 5.27 -2.74 -4.64
C LEU A 43 6.33 -1.81 -4.02
N TYR A 44 6.29 -1.63 -2.70
CA TYR A 44 7.34 -0.92 -1.96
C TYR A 44 8.68 -1.70 -1.98
N ASP A 45 8.66 -3.00 -1.69
CA ASP A 45 9.87 -3.85 -1.69
C ASP A 45 10.53 -3.95 -3.06
N GLU A 46 9.74 -3.93 -4.13
CA GLU A 46 10.22 -3.89 -5.51
C GLU A 46 10.75 -2.51 -5.94
N GLY A 47 10.62 -1.49 -5.09
CA GLY A 47 11.02 -0.12 -5.38
C GLY A 47 10.12 0.61 -6.36
N LYS A 48 8.88 0.14 -6.57
CA LYS A 48 7.84 0.86 -7.35
C LYS A 48 7.18 1.95 -6.54
N LEU A 49 7.12 1.79 -5.23
CA LEU A 49 6.66 2.80 -4.29
C LEU A 49 7.82 3.24 -3.41
N GLU A 50 7.78 4.49 -2.98
CA GLU A 50 8.70 5.03 -1.99
C GLU A 50 7.96 5.91 -0.99
N LEU A 51 8.60 6.19 0.13
CA LEU A 51 8.04 7.09 1.14
C LEU A 51 8.01 8.51 0.59
N ARG A 52 6.93 9.23 0.90
CA ARG A 52 6.80 10.65 0.56
C ARG A 52 7.77 11.52 1.37
N SER A 53 8.05 11.14 2.61
CA SER A 53 8.92 11.88 3.53
C SER A 53 10.18 11.08 3.84
N ASP A 54 11.32 11.76 3.88
CA ASP A 54 12.62 11.19 4.27
C ASP A 54 12.75 10.99 5.79
N ASP A 55 11.88 11.61 6.60
CA ASP A 55 11.87 11.46 8.07
C ASP A 55 11.35 10.09 8.53
N ASP A 56 10.55 9.44 7.69
CA ASP A 56 9.96 8.14 7.92
C ASP A 56 10.87 7.07 7.28
N SER A 57 11.20 5.99 8.00
CA SER A 57 12.12 4.96 7.49
C SER A 57 11.49 3.56 7.45
N GLY A 58 11.51 2.95 6.26
CA GLY A 58 11.09 1.57 6.05
C GLY A 58 9.58 1.33 6.14
N LYS A 59 9.18 0.06 6.26
CA LYS A 59 7.77 -0.37 6.23
C LYS A 59 6.92 0.22 7.36
N LYS A 60 7.52 0.44 8.54
CA LYS A 60 6.83 0.99 9.72
C LYS A 60 6.21 2.37 9.50
N ALA A 61 6.66 3.09 8.48
CA ALA A 61 6.12 4.39 8.11
C ALA A 61 4.69 4.34 7.54
N PHE A 62 4.34 3.26 6.84
CA PHE A 62 3.05 3.12 6.16
C PHE A 62 2.28 1.87 6.60
N LEU A 63 2.93 0.95 7.32
CA LEU A 63 2.35 -0.30 7.76
C LEU A 63 2.85 -0.62 9.17
N ASP A 64 1.94 -0.61 10.14
CA ASP A 64 2.20 -1.05 11.50
C ASP A 64 1.56 -2.42 11.76
N ARG A 65 2.41 -3.41 11.99
CA ARG A 65 2.01 -4.79 12.35
C ARG A 65 2.80 -5.24 13.57
N PRO A 66 2.16 -5.87 14.58
CA PRO A 66 2.87 -6.39 15.74
C PRO A 66 3.87 -7.46 15.30
N GLU A 67 5.08 -7.45 15.87
CA GLU A 67 6.05 -8.52 15.63
C GLU A 67 5.45 -9.88 16.03
N GLY A 68 5.41 -10.81 15.08
CA GLY A 68 4.85 -12.15 15.29
C GLY A 68 3.35 -12.30 15.03
N SER A 69 2.65 -11.24 14.61
CA SER A 69 1.23 -11.28 14.25
C SER A 69 1.01 -11.09 12.75
N GLN A 70 0.01 -11.79 12.22
CA GLN A 70 -0.54 -11.53 10.88
C GLN A 70 -1.64 -10.45 10.91
N GLU A 71 -1.99 -9.97 12.10
CA GLU A 71 -3.02 -8.95 12.31
C GLU A 71 -2.42 -7.56 12.15
N ILE A 72 -2.99 -6.78 11.24
CA ILE A 72 -2.50 -5.44 10.91
C ILE A 72 -3.16 -4.43 11.84
N THR A 73 -2.37 -3.61 12.51
CA THR A 73 -2.87 -2.63 13.47
C THR A 73 -3.18 -1.31 12.79
N TYR A 74 -2.29 -0.83 11.92
CA TYR A 74 -2.50 0.41 11.16
C TYR A 74 -1.90 0.33 9.76
N PHE A 75 -2.58 0.97 8.80
CA PHE A 75 -2.15 1.07 7.41
C PHE A 75 -2.39 2.49 6.90
N TYR A 76 -1.33 3.13 6.41
CA TYR A 76 -1.29 4.53 5.96
C TYR A 76 -0.78 4.60 4.52
N PRO A 77 -1.58 4.15 3.52
CA PRO A 77 -1.14 4.10 2.13
C PRO A 77 -0.73 5.47 1.57
N GLU A 78 -1.30 6.57 2.06
CA GLU A 78 -0.98 7.93 1.65
C GLU A 78 0.46 8.36 1.97
N LYS A 79 1.15 7.65 2.88
CA LYS A 79 2.57 7.87 3.19
C LYS A 79 3.49 7.45 2.04
N LEU A 80 2.98 6.66 1.11
CA LEU A 80 3.68 6.21 -0.08
C LEU A 80 3.33 7.08 -1.31
N LYS A 81 4.25 7.09 -2.27
CA LYS A 81 4.07 7.64 -3.62
C LYS A 81 4.66 6.70 -4.66
N TYR A 82 4.22 6.83 -5.90
CA TYR A 82 4.82 6.11 -7.01
C TYR A 82 6.22 6.64 -7.33
N LYS A 83 7.19 5.73 -7.41
CA LYS A 83 8.56 6.01 -7.83
C LYS A 83 8.65 5.79 -9.34
N GLY A 84 8.56 6.89 -10.10
CA GLY A 84 8.65 6.93 -11.55
C GLY A 84 10.08 7.07 -12.06
#